data_AF-A0A9X3YG89-F1
#
_entry.id   AF-A0A9X3YG89-F1
#
_cell.length_a   1.000
_cell.length_b   1.000
_cell.length_c   1.000
_cell.angle_alpha   90.00
_cell.angle_beta   90.00
_cell.angle_gamma   90.00
#
_symmetry.space_group_name_H-M   'P 1'
#
loop_
_entity.id
_entity.type
_entity.pdbx_description
1 polymer ?
#
loop_
_entity_poly.entity_id
_entity_poly.type
_entity_poly.pdbx_seq_one_letter_code
_entity_poly.pdbx_strand_id
1 'polypeptide(L)'
;TTTQYERSHRIDLPAGTQWQVRIRRLTPNANSSTISDIVNVLSMTEVIDAKLRYPNCALAAVEVDASQFQNIPTRSYRIWGRVVSIPSNYDPMTRSYSGIWDGTFKSGWTNNPAWAFFDMVTNDRFGLG
;
A
#
# COMPACT_ATOMS: atom_id res chain seq x y z
N THR A 1 23.61 0.81 28.27
CA THR A 1 22.17 0.76 27.98
C THR A 1 21.94 -0.37 26.99
N THR A 2 21.60 -1.55 27.48
CA THR A 2 21.34 -2.73 26.65
C THR A 2 19.95 -2.59 26.04
N THR A 3 19.87 -2.40 24.74
CA THR A 3 18.60 -2.39 23.99
C THR A 3 17.94 -3.76 24.12
N GLN A 4 16.65 -3.77 24.43
CA GLN A 4 15.86 -5.00 24.51
C GLN A 4 15.75 -5.60 23.09
N TYR A 5 16.03 -6.89 22.95
CA TYR A 5 15.86 -7.60 21.68
C TYR A 5 14.43 -8.11 21.57
N GLU A 6 13.70 -7.61 20.59
CA GLU A 6 12.32 -8.00 20.31
C GLU A 6 12.26 -8.77 19.00
N ARG A 7 11.49 -9.86 18.97
CA ARG A 7 11.28 -10.67 17.77
C ARG A 7 9.79 -10.98 17.62
N SER A 8 9.21 -10.58 16.49
CA SER A 8 7.83 -10.88 16.14
C SER A 8 7.74 -12.19 15.37
N HIS A 9 6.76 -13.03 15.73
CA HIS A 9 6.44 -14.26 15.01
C HIS A 9 4.95 -14.29 14.69
N ARG A 10 4.64 -14.41 13.40
CA ARG A 10 3.28 -14.69 12.94
C ARG A 10 3.04 -16.20 13.05
N ILE A 11 1.95 -16.58 13.71
CA ILE A 11 1.51 -17.97 13.83
C ILE A 11 0.14 -18.05 13.18
N ASP A 12 0.04 -18.85 12.11
CA ASP A 12 -1.26 -19.10 11.49
C ASP A 12 -2.07 -20.03 12.41
N LEU A 13 -3.30 -19.60 12.74
CA LEU A 13 -4.16 -20.32 13.67
C LEU A 13 -4.69 -21.60 13.00
N PRO A 14 -4.64 -22.77 13.68
CA PRO A 14 -5.24 -24.00 13.17
C PRO A 14 -6.77 -23.89 13.15
N ALA A 15 -7.46 -24.74 12.38
CA ALA A 15 -8.93 -24.73 12.32
C ALA A 15 -9.55 -24.90 13.72
N GLY A 16 -10.40 -23.97 14.13
CA GLY A 16 -11.01 -23.94 15.46
C GLY A 16 -11.68 -22.59 15.77
N THR A 17 -12.28 -22.49 16.96
CA THR A 17 -12.93 -21.27 17.47
C THR A 17 -12.27 -20.72 18.74
N GLN A 18 -11.42 -21.50 19.40
CA GLN A 18 -10.66 -21.10 20.59
C GLN A 18 -9.26 -21.68 20.51
N TRP A 19 -8.26 -20.86 20.83
CA TRP A 19 -6.86 -21.24 20.81
C TRP A 19 -6.17 -20.81 22.10
N GLN A 20 -5.20 -21.62 22.54
CA GLN A 20 -4.34 -21.31 23.68
C GLN A 20 -2.90 -21.28 23.20
N VAL A 21 -2.19 -20.19 23.47
CA VAL A 21 -0.78 -20.04 23.13
C VAL A 21 0.07 -20.35 24.36
N ARG A 22 1.00 -21.31 24.22
CA ARG A 22 1.98 -21.64 25.27
C ARG A 22 3.38 -21.40 24.76
N ILE A 23 4.10 -20.49 25.41
CA ILE A 23 5.50 -20.22 25.13
C ILE A 23 6.35 -21.00 26.14
N ARG A 24 7.33 -21.75 25.64
CA ARG A 24 8.31 -22.47 26.45
C ARG A 24 9.69 -22.21 25.91
N ARG A 25 10.61 -21.88 26.82
CA ARG A 25 12.04 -21.91 26.53
C ARG A 25 12.52 -23.36 26.55
N LEU A 26 13.26 -23.78 25.52
CA LEU A 26 13.83 -25.12 25.39
C LEU A 26 15.33 -25.19 25.73
N THR A 27 15.97 -24.04 25.93
CA THR A 27 17.42 -23.94 26.20
C THR A 27 17.71 -23.91 27.70
N PRO A 28 18.72 -24.67 28.20
CA PRO A 28 19.21 -24.55 29.58
C PRO A 28 19.75 -23.15 29.89
N ASN A 29 19.76 -22.75 31.17
CA ASN A 29 20.33 -21.47 31.61
C ASN A 29 21.81 -21.39 31.27
N ALA A 30 22.21 -20.29 30.64
CA ALA A 30 23.59 -20.12 30.19
C ALA A 30 24.51 -19.60 31.31
N ASN A 31 23.97 -19.16 32.46
CA ASN A 31 24.71 -18.65 33.62
C ASN A 31 25.82 -17.65 33.23
N SER A 32 25.55 -16.82 32.21
CA SER A 32 26.49 -15.84 31.67
C SER A 32 25.84 -14.46 31.65
N SER A 33 26.59 -13.43 32.00
CA SER A 33 26.12 -12.03 31.94
C SER A 33 25.88 -11.54 30.50
N THR A 34 26.37 -12.27 29.50
CA THR A 34 26.18 -11.95 28.07
C THR A 34 24.91 -12.55 27.48
N ILE A 35 24.26 -13.50 28.16
CA ILE A 35 23.07 -14.19 27.64
C ILE A 35 21.92 -13.96 28.62
N SER A 36 20.92 -13.20 28.17
CA SER A 36 19.68 -13.01 28.94
C SER A 36 18.84 -14.27 28.89
N ASP A 37 18.69 -14.91 30.04
CA ASP A 37 17.94 -16.16 30.22
C ASP A 37 16.42 -15.93 30.36
N ILE A 38 15.97 -14.67 30.51
CA ILE A 38 14.57 -14.31 30.73
C ILE A 38 13.91 -13.93 29.41
N VAL A 39 12.78 -14.58 29.10
CA VAL A 39 11.91 -14.26 27.95
C VAL A 39 10.59 -13.74 28.47
N ASN A 40 10.23 -12.51 28.09
CA ASN A 40 8.94 -11.90 28.43
C ASN A 40 8.08 -11.75 27.17
N VAL A 41 6.77 -11.94 27.31
CA VAL A 41 5.81 -11.65 26.26
C VAL A 41 5.40 -10.20 26.39
N LEU A 42 5.65 -9.39 25.36
CA LEU A 42 5.31 -7.97 25.39
C LEU A 42 3.87 -7.73 24.94
N SER A 43 3.48 -8.29 23.79
CA SER A 43 2.14 -8.14 23.23
C SER A 43 1.74 -9.37 22.43
N MET A 44 0.43 -9.59 22.36
CA MET A 44 -0.19 -10.58 21.49
C MET A 44 -1.34 -9.87 20.76
N THR A 45 -1.30 -9.88 19.43
CA THR A 45 -2.30 -9.22 18.59
C THR A 45 -2.85 -10.24 17.60
N GLU A 46 -4.17 -10.29 17.47
CA GLU A 46 -4.83 -11.07 16.44
C GLU A 46 -4.78 -10.31 15.11
N VAL A 47 -4.24 -10.96 14.08
CA VAL A 47 -4.23 -10.42 12.71
C VAL A 47 -5.36 -11.07 11.95
N ILE A 48 -6.45 -10.34 11.78
CA ILE A 48 -7.57 -10.77 10.94
C ILE A 48 -7.26 -10.31 9.51
N ASP A 49 -6.88 -11.24 8.65
CA ASP A 49 -6.71 -10.95 7.22
C ASP A 49 -8.09 -10.78 6.56
N ALA A 50 -8.58 -9.55 6.56
CA ALA A 50 -9.76 -9.21 5.76
C ALA A 50 -9.34 -9.05 4.29
N LYS A 51 -10.02 -9.75 3.38
CA LYS A 51 -9.96 -9.44 1.94
C LYS A 51 -10.72 -8.14 1.68
N LEU A 52 -10.11 -7.02 2.06
CA LEU A 52 -10.61 -5.70 1.72
C LEU A 52 -10.37 -5.49 0.22
N ARG A 53 -11.43 -5.66 -0.57
CA ARG A 53 -11.44 -5.16 -1.94
C ARG A 53 -11.47 -3.64 -1.85
N TYR A 54 -10.47 -2.97 -2.42
CA TYR A 54 -10.45 -1.51 -2.60
C TYR A 54 -10.80 -1.19 -4.06
N PRO A 55 -12.07 -1.35 -4.48
CA PRO A 55 -12.45 -1.14 -5.87
C PRO A 55 -12.26 0.34 -6.23
N ASN A 56 -11.59 0.58 -7.36
CA ASN A 56 -11.32 1.93 -7.91
C ASN A 56 -10.33 2.77 -7.08
N CYS A 57 -9.48 2.13 -6.28
CA CYS A 57 -8.34 2.78 -5.64
C CYS A 57 -7.02 2.25 -6.22
N ALA A 58 -6.05 3.14 -6.41
CA ALA A 58 -4.67 2.75 -6.67
C ALA A 58 -3.94 2.62 -5.33
N LEU A 59 -3.38 1.44 -5.06
CA LEU A 59 -2.60 1.17 -3.85
C LEU A 59 -1.12 1.06 -4.22
N ALA A 60 -0.26 1.71 -3.45
CA ALA A 60 1.18 1.56 -3.52
C ALA A 60 1.68 1.07 -2.16
N ALA A 61 2.30 -0.12 -2.14
CA ALA A 61 2.94 -0.68 -0.96
C ALA A 61 4.43 -0.85 -1.27
N VAL A 62 5.28 -0.44 -0.32
CA VAL A 62 6.73 -0.58 -0.41
C VAL A 62 7.20 -1.24 0.87
N GLU A 63 7.77 -2.43 0.74
CA GLU A 63 8.44 -3.15 1.81
C GLU A 63 9.93 -2.90 1.70
N VAL A 64 10.56 -2.48 2.80
CA VAL A 64 11.99 -2.24 2.90
C VAL A 64 12.50 -2.84 4.20
N ASP A 65 13.71 -3.39 4.15
CA ASP A 65 14.35 -3.96 5.32
C ASP A 65 14.68 -2.86 6.33
N ALA A 66 14.13 -2.99 7.54
CA ALA A 66 14.34 -2.06 8.64
C ALA A 66 15.81 -2.02 9.11
N SER A 67 16.61 -3.05 8.81
CA SER A 67 18.04 -3.06 9.14
C SER A 67 18.84 -2.01 8.36
N GLN A 68 18.35 -1.61 7.19
CA GLN A 68 19.02 -0.66 6.29
C GLN A 68 18.59 0.80 6.51
N PHE A 69 17.58 1.05 7.33
CA PHE A 69 17.02 2.38 7.55
C PHE A 69 16.77 2.67 9.04
N GLN A 70 17.43 3.69 9.59
CA GLN A 70 17.22 4.15 10.98
C GLN A 70 15.85 4.83 11.19
N ASN A 71 15.20 5.31 10.13
CA ASN A 71 13.89 5.97 10.16
C ASN A 71 13.07 5.56 8.93
N ILE A 72 11.74 5.71 9.01
CA ILE A 72 10.86 5.49 7.85
C ILE A 72 11.27 6.45 6.73
N PRO A 73 11.61 5.94 5.53
CA PRO A 73 12.05 6.79 4.43
C PRO A 73 10.92 7.69 3.94
N THR A 74 11.26 8.93 3.58
CA THR A 74 10.33 9.81 2.87
C THR A 74 10.09 9.25 1.48
N ARG A 75 8.81 9.13 1.08
CA ARG A 75 8.41 8.57 -0.21
C ARG A 75 7.71 9.65 -1.03
N SER A 76 8.11 9.79 -2.29
CA SER A 76 7.42 10.64 -3.27
C SER A 76 7.05 9.79 -4.48
N TYR A 77 5.82 9.97 -4.98
CA TYR A 77 5.32 9.23 -6.14
C TYR A 77 4.93 10.21 -7.23
N ARG A 78 5.43 10.00 -8.44
CA ARG A 78 4.95 10.69 -9.63
C ARG A 78 3.91 9.81 -10.30
N ILE A 79 2.64 10.16 -10.11
CA ILE A 79 1.52 9.47 -10.74
C ILE A 79 0.97 10.31 -11.88
N TRP A 80 0.60 9.65 -12.98
CA TRP A 80 -0.11 10.30 -14.06
C TRP A 80 -1.60 10.43 -13.66
N GLY A 81 -2.12 9.53 -12.83
CA GLY A 81 -3.51 9.58 -12.38
C GLY A 81 -4.40 8.78 -13.32
N ARG A 82 -5.62 9.25 -13.58
CA ARG A 82 -6.62 8.46 -14.30
C ARG A 82 -6.53 8.65 -15.82
N VAL A 83 -6.90 7.59 -16.54
CA VAL A 83 -7.14 7.60 -17.98
C VAL A 83 -8.56 8.12 -18.23
N VAL A 84 -8.68 9.14 -19.06
CA VAL A 84 -9.93 9.82 -19.37
C VAL A 84 -10.19 9.79 -20.88
N SER A 85 -11.40 10.12 -21.29
CA SER A 85 -11.74 10.29 -22.70
C SER A 85 -11.20 11.62 -23.21
N ILE A 86 -10.27 11.57 -24.16
CA ILE A 86 -9.70 12.74 -24.85
C ILE A 86 -10.00 12.67 -26.35
N PRO A 87 -10.04 13.80 -27.08
CA PRO A 87 -10.25 13.78 -28.52
C PRO A 87 -9.23 12.91 -29.25
N SER A 88 -9.69 12.22 -30.29
CA SER A 88 -8.86 11.40 -31.18
C SER A 88 -7.62 12.16 -31.69
N ASN A 89 -7.79 13.44 -32.02
CA ASN A 89 -6.75 14.33 -32.55
C ASN A 89 -5.90 15.04 -31.49
N TYR A 90 -6.12 14.81 -30.19
CA TYR A 90 -5.37 15.47 -29.12
C TYR A 90 -4.17 14.63 -28.67
N ASP A 91 -2.99 15.24 -28.59
CA ASP A 91 -1.80 14.65 -27.96
C ASP A 91 -1.62 15.21 -26.54
N PRO A 92 -1.76 14.40 -25.47
CA PRO A 92 -1.65 14.87 -24.10
C PRO A 92 -0.23 15.20 -23.64
N MET A 93 0.80 14.69 -24.33
CA MET A 93 2.19 14.94 -23.94
C MET A 93 2.67 16.29 -24.49
N THR A 94 2.39 16.55 -25.77
CA THR A 94 2.75 17.80 -26.45
C THR A 94 1.69 18.89 -26.31
N ARG A 95 0.47 18.51 -25.90
CA ARG A 95 -0.70 19.39 -25.75
C ARG A 95 -1.17 20.02 -27.05
N SER A 96 -0.84 19.40 -28.19
CA SER A 96 -1.25 19.87 -29.51
C SER A 96 -2.43 19.06 -30.07
N TYR A 97 -3.18 19.70 -30.96
CA TYR A 97 -4.18 19.03 -31.78
C TYR A 97 -3.65 18.83 -33.20
N SER A 98 -3.81 17.63 -33.76
CA SER A 98 -3.41 17.31 -35.12
C SER A 98 -4.62 17.22 -36.05
N GLY A 99 -4.86 18.26 -36.85
CA GLY A 99 -6.00 18.33 -37.77
C GLY A 99 -7.34 18.59 -37.07
N ILE A 100 -8.42 18.47 -37.83
CA ILE A 100 -9.78 18.72 -37.36
C ILE A 100 -10.28 17.51 -36.56
N TRP A 101 -10.92 17.78 -35.43
CA TRP A 101 -11.53 16.74 -34.62
C TRP A 101 -12.79 16.19 -35.30
N ASP A 102 -12.88 14.87 -35.38
CA ASP A 102 -13.99 14.12 -35.99
C ASP A 102 -15.13 13.78 -35.00
N GLY A 103 -15.05 14.27 -33.76
CA GLY A 103 -16.00 13.97 -32.69
C GLY A 103 -15.73 12.65 -31.96
N THR A 104 -14.71 11.87 -32.36
CA THR A 104 -14.39 10.60 -31.70
C THR A 104 -13.42 10.78 -30.54
N PHE A 105 -13.51 9.91 -29.53
CA PHE A 105 -12.65 9.95 -28.35
C PHE A 105 -11.73 8.74 -28.31
N LYS A 106 -10.55 8.94 -27.73
CA LYS A 106 -9.61 7.89 -27.34
C LYS A 106 -9.35 7.97 -25.84
N SER A 107 -9.04 6.83 -25.22
CA SER A 107 -8.66 6.78 -23.81
C SER A 107 -7.21 7.19 -23.65
N GLY A 108 -6.94 8.18 -22.80
CA GLY A 108 -5.59 8.65 -22.51
C GLY A 108 -5.50 9.42 -21.20
N TRP A 109 -4.29 9.50 -20.65
CA TRP A 109 -4.02 10.47 -19.61
C TRP A 109 -4.02 11.89 -20.20
N THR A 110 -4.46 12.90 -19.42
CA THR A 110 -4.29 14.31 -19.79
C THR A 110 -4.21 15.19 -18.54
N ASN A 111 -3.50 16.30 -18.66
CA ASN A 111 -3.53 17.41 -17.72
C ASN A 111 -4.25 18.65 -18.29
N ASN A 112 -4.98 18.50 -19.39
CA ASN A 112 -5.80 19.56 -19.95
C ASN A 112 -7.07 19.71 -19.10
N PRO A 113 -7.33 20.91 -18.52
CA PRO A 113 -8.47 21.11 -17.63
C PRO A 113 -9.82 20.91 -18.33
N ALA A 114 -9.92 21.13 -19.65
CA ALA A 114 -11.17 20.93 -20.39
C ALA A 114 -11.59 19.45 -20.40
N TRP A 115 -10.64 18.55 -20.68
CA TRP A 115 -10.91 17.11 -20.75
C TRP A 115 -11.00 16.48 -19.37
N ALA A 116 -10.25 16.99 -18.39
CA ALA A 116 -10.44 16.64 -16.99
C ALA A 116 -11.84 17.05 -16.49
N PHE A 117 -12.32 18.23 -16.87
CA PHE A 117 -13.67 18.68 -16.52
C PHE A 117 -14.75 17.87 -17.23
N PHE A 118 -14.63 17.62 -18.53
CA PHE A 118 -15.56 16.77 -19.28
C PHE A 118 -15.73 15.40 -18.60
N ASP A 119 -14.63 14.80 -18.20
CA ASP A 119 -14.62 13.50 -17.53
C ASP A 119 -15.10 13.57 -16.05
N MET A 120 -15.07 14.74 -15.40
CA MET A 120 -15.79 14.97 -14.14
C MET A 120 -17.29 15.23 -14.35
N VAL A 121 -17.76 15.65 -15.52
CA VAL A 121 -19.20 15.91 -15.74
C VAL A 121 -19.90 14.73 -16.41
N THR A 122 -19.15 13.77 -16.94
CA THR A 122 -19.69 12.57 -17.61
C THR A 122 -19.55 11.30 -16.78
N ASN A 123 -19.11 11.42 -15.52
CA ASN A 123 -18.85 10.28 -14.68
C ASN A 123 -19.81 10.20 -13.50
N ASP A 124 -20.72 9.24 -13.54
CA ASP A 124 -21.75 9.01 -12.52
C ASP A 124 -21.19 8.76 -11.10
N ARG A 125 -19.92 8.34 -10.97
CA ARG A 125 -19.35 7.87 -9.69
C ARG A 125 -18.72 8.98 -8.87
N PHE A 126 -17.97 9.87 -9.49
CA PHE A 126 -17.22 10.95 -8.81
C PHE A 126 -17.40 12.29 -9.50
N GLY A 127 -18.30 12.35 -10.47
CA GLY A 127 -18.61 13.53 -11.22
C GLY A 127 -19.70 14.38 -10.59
N LEU A 128 -20.01 15.48 -11.27
CA LEU A 128 -21.06 16.44 -10.89
C LEU A 128 -22.38 16.22 -11.65
N GLY A 129 -22.53 15.10 -12.37
CA GLY A 129 -23.70 14.78 -13.18
C GLY A 129 -23.61 13.38 -13.76
#